data_AF-A0A959SI10-F1
#
_entry.id   AF-A0A959SI10-F1
#
_cell.length_a   1.000
_cell.length_b   1.000
_cell.length_c   1.000
_cell.angle_alpha   90.00
_cell.angle_beta   90.00
_cell.angle_gamma   90.00
#
_symmetry.space_group_name_H-M   'P 1'
#
loop_
_entity.id
_entity.type
_entity.pdbx_description
1 polymer ?
#
loop_
_entity_poly.entity_id
_entity_poly.type
_entity_poly.pdbx_seq_one_letter_code
_entity_poly.pdbx_strand_id
1 'polypeptide(L)'
;MLIFDILPEALCVKAIKSNPMTTTTFRSVLTSALMVLVLATVFTACNKEDPTTVVITVKDADGRPAEMAYVRLFANPAVPRADASRLLMEAMTDAAGNAEFDYSGFYEQGQAGFAVLDILTFRDSTYAEGIIKVLEEETNEETLILKPMDE
;
A
#
# COMPACT_ATOMS: atom_id res chain seq x y z
N MET A 1 106.94 39.53 1.26
CA MET A 1 106.11 38.60 0.48
C MET A 1 104.66 38.92 0.83
N LEU A 2 104.06 39.78 0.02
CA LEU A 2 103.00 39.45 -0.96
C LEU A 2 101.62 39.41 -0.27
N ILE A 3 100.80 40.45 -0.43
CA ILE A 3 99.98 40.80 -1.62
C ILE A 3 98.57 40.20 -1.44
N PHE A 4 97.57 41.09 -1.33
CA PHE A 4 96.24 41.08 -1.98
C PHE A 4 95.34 39.82 -1.77
N ASP A 5 94.01 39.74 -1.92
CA ASP A 5 93.01 40.51 -2.63
C ASP A 5 91.61 39.89 -2.27
N ILE A 6 90.56 40.72 -2.35
CA ILE A 6 89.29 40.48 -3.08
C ILE A 6 88.26 39.42 -2.60
N LEU A 7 87.04 39.94 -2.40
CA LEU A 7 85.71 39.30 -2.39
C LEU A 7 85.40 38.63 -3.75
N PRO A 8 84.70 37.49 -3.84
CA PRO A 8 83.33 37.58 -4.36
C PRO A 8 82.33 36.54 -3.82
N GLU A 9 81.08 36.83 -4.19
CA GLU A 9 79.84 36.07 -4.12
C GLU A 9 79.94 34.55 -4.32
N ALA A 10 79.11 33.81 -3.57
CA ALA A 10 78.31 32.72 -4.13
C ALA A 10 77.14 32.39 -3.19
N LEU A 11 75.99 32.97 -3.48
CA LEU A 11 74.69 32.47 -3.03
C LEU A 11 74.48 31.06 -3.60
N CYS A 12 74.31 30.07 -2.75
CA CYS A 12 73.73 28.80 -3.15
C CYS A 12 72.97 28.18 -1.97
N VAL A 13 71.94 27.38 -2.30
CA VAL A 13 70.94 26.73 -1.43
C VAL A 13 69.69 27.61 -1.24
N LYS A 14 68.47 27.26 -1.68
CA LYS A 14 67.89 26.01 -2.19
C LYS A 14 66.67 26.37 -3.05
N ALA A 15 66.48 25.66 -4.17
CA ALA A 15 65.29 25.77 -5.00
C ALA A 15 64.01 25.44 -4.21
N ILE A 16 62.99 26.29 -4.32
CA ILE A 16 61.63 26.00 -3.88
C ILE A 16 61.05 24.97 -4.85
N LYS A 17 60.90 23.73 -4.38
CA LYS A 17 60.14 22.70 -5.09
C LYS A 17 58.66 23.10 -5.03
N SER A 18 58.13 23.65 -6.12
CA SER A 18 56.68 23.78 -6.29
C SER A 18 56.10 22.37 -6.47
N ASN A 19 55.17 22.00 -5.59
CA ASN A 19 54.37 20.80 -5.82
C ASN A 19 53.36 21.10 -6.94
N PRO A 20 53.08 20.13 -7.82
CA PRO A 20 52.03 20.30 -8.82
C PRO A 20 50.69 20.45 -8.12
N MET A 21 49.98 21.53 -8.45
CA MET A 21 48.58 21.74 -8.13
C MET A 21 47.78 20.63 -8.83
N THR A 22 47.57 19.51 -8.14
CA THR A 22 46.66 18.46 -8.59
C THR A 22 45.25 19.03 -8.66
N THR A 23 44.79 19.19 -9.90
CA THR A 23 43.45 19.49 -10.37
C THR A 23 42.41 18.61 -9.65
N THR A 24 41.98 19.07 -8.47
CA THR A 24 41.05 18.38 -7.56
C THR A 24 39.59 18.80 -7.77
N THR A 25 39.32 19.67 -8.74
CA THR A 25 37.97 20.18 -9.01
C THR A 25 37.15 19.27 -9.91
N PHE A 26 37.78 18.57 -10.87
CA PHE A 26 37.02 17.77 -11.87
C PHE A 26 36.46 16.46 -11.31
N ARG A 27 37.18 15.80 -10.38
CA ARG A 27 36.72 14.54 -9.76
C ARG A 27 35.58 14.76 -8.76
N SER A 28 35.53 15.93 -8.12
CA SER A 28 34.49 16.33 -7.16
C SER A 28 33.16 16.66 -7.87
N VAL A 29 33.21 17.32 -9.03
CA VAL A 29 31.99 17.62 -9.81
C VAL A 29 31.36 16.34 -10.38
N LEU A 30 32.19 15.40 -10.85
CA LEU A 30 31.73 14.13 -11.41
C LEU A 30 31.05 13.23 -10.35
N THR A 31 31.57 13.24 -9.13
CA THR A 31 31.01 12.46 -8.01
C THR A 31 29.71 13.06 -7.48
N SER A 32 29.60 14.39 -7.38
CA SER A 32 28.35 15.06 -7.02
C SER A 32 27.26 14.88 -8.09
N ALA A 33 27.61 14.95 -9.38
CA ALA A 33 26.65 14.73 -10.47
C ALA A 33 26.10 13.29 -10.47
N LEU A 34 26.96 12.31 -10.20
CA LEU A 34 26.54 10.91 -10.09
C LEU A 34 25.63 10.67 -8.86
N MET A 35 25.90 11.34 -7.74
CA MET A 35 25.06 11.24 -6.55
C MET A 35 23.65 11.84 -6.77
N VAL A 36 23.55 12.99 -7.45
CA VAL A 36 22.25 13.59 -7.81
C VAL A 36 21.46 12.69 -8.77
N LEU A 37 22.14 12.05 -9.72
CA LEU A 37 21.51 11.10 -10.65
C LEU A 37 20.97 9.85 -9.94
N VAL A 38 21.70 9.32 -8.95
CA VAL A 38 21.26 8.17 -8.13
C VAL A 38 20.07 8.52 -7.23
N LEU A 39 20.04 9.73 -6.64
CA LEU A 39 18.88 10.20 -5.88
C LEU A 39 17.63 10.42 -6.75
N ALA A 40 17.79 10.74 -8.04
CA ALA A 40 16.66 10.92 -8.95
C ALA A 40 15.94 9.60 -9.30
N THR A 41 16.58 8.43 -9.10
CA THR A 41 16.01 7.12 -9.45
C THR A 41 15.31 6.39 -8.31
N VAL A 42 15.38 6.88 -7.06
CA VAL A 42 14.86 6.16 -5.87
C VAL A 42 13.41 6.46 -5.49
N PHE A 43 12.67 7.27 -6.26
CA PHE A 43 11.31 7.71 -5.89
C PHE A 43 10.14 6.95 -6.55
N THR A 44 10.36 5.81 -7.18
CA THR A 44 9.25 5.02 -7.77
C THR A 44 8.89 3.81 -6.91
N ALA A 45 8.61 4.01 -5.62
CA ALA A 45 7.88 3.01 -4.84
C ALA A 45 6.38 3.20 -5.14
N CYS A 46 5.94 2.68 -6.29
CA CYS A 46 4.53 2.66 -6.68
C CYS A 46 3.97 1.28 -6.29
N ASN A 47 3.69 1.07 -4.99
CA ASN A 47 2.88 -0.07 -4.57
C ASN A 47 1.45 0.20 -5.02
N LYS A 48 0.98 -0.53 -6.03
CA LYS A 48 -0.44 -0.59 -6.34
C LYS A 48 -1.02 -1.70 -5.47
N GLU A 49 -1.88 -1.32 -4.56
CA GLU A 49 -2.70 -2.26 -3.79
C GLU A 49 -3.87 -2.67 -4.68
N ASP A 50 -4.16 -3.98 -4.74
CA ASP A 50 -5.34 -4.49 -5.42
C ASP A 50 -6.60 -4.21 -4.56
N PRO A 51 -7.80 -4.07 -5.17
CA PRO A 51 -9.00 -3.77 -4.41
C PRO A 51 -9.40 -4.93 -3.50
N THR A 52 -9.94 -4.60 -2.32
CA THR A 52 -10.56 -5.56 -1.40
C THR A 52 -12.07 -5.46 -1.58
N THR A 53 -12.63 -6.35 -2.40
CA THR A 53 -14.05 -6.31 -2.75
C THR A 53 -14.79 -7.51 -2.20
N VAL A 54 -16.02 -7.31 -1.73
CA VAL A 54 -16.94 -8.38 -1.35
C VAL A 54 -18.15 -8.39 -2.28
N VAL A 55 -18.48 -9.55 -2.83
CA VAL A 55 -19.67 -9.77 -3.66
C VAL A 55 -20.56 -10.79 -2.98
N ILE A 56 -21.77 -10.37 -2.63
CA ILE A 56 -22.80 -11.25 -2.07
C ILE A 56 -23.81 -11.57 -3.16
N THR A 57 -23.94 -12.85 -3.50
CA THR A 57 -24.98 -13.35 -4.41
C THR A 57 -26.15 -13.90 -3.60
N VAL A 58 -27.34 -13.32 -3.78
CA VAL A 58 -28.57 -13.77 -3.13
C VAL A 58 -29.44 -14.49 -4.14
N LYS A 59 -29.93 -15.68 -3.76
CA LYS A 59 -30.84 -16.48 -4.56
C LYS A 59 -32.09 -16.85 -3.78
N ASP A 60 -33.18 -17.07 -4.50
CA ASP A 60 -34.40 -17.66 -3.93
C ASP A 60 -34.25 -19.16 -3.68
N ALA A 61 -35.27 -19.78 -3.08
CA ALA A 61 -35.28 -21.21 -2.77
C ALA A 61 -35.18 -22.13 -4.00
N ASP A 62 -35.50 -21.63 -5.20
CA ASP A 62 -35.36 -22.35 -6.46
C ASP A 62 -33.98 -22.13 -7.12
N GLY A 63 -33.09 -21.37 -6.47
CA GLY A 63 -31.75 -21.06 -6.95
C GLY A 63 -31.71 -19.94 -8.00
N ARG A 64 -32.80 -19.18 -8.20
CA ARG A 64 -32.83 -18.04 -9.13
C ARG A 64 -32.28 -16.79 -8.43
N PRO A 65 -31.68 -15.84 -9.17
CA PRO A 65 -31.28 -14.55 -8.63
C PRO A 65 -32.42 -13.83 -7.91
N ALA A 66 -32.14 -13.36 -6.69
CA ALA A 66 -33.07 -12.54 -5.93
C ALA A 66 -32.68 -11.06 -6.08
N GLU A 67 -33.33 -10.37 -7.02
CA GLU A 67 -33.19 -8.92 -7.21
C GLU A 67 -33.87 -8.13 -6.08
N MET A 68 -33.29 -6.97 -5.75
CA MET A 68 -33.76 -6.06 -4.69
C MET A 68 -33.85 -6.73 -3.31
N ALA A 69 -33.04 -7.76 -3.06
CA ALA A 69 -32.80 -8.26 -1.72
C ALA A 69 -31.90 -7.28 -0.98
N TYR A 70 -32.27 -6.94 0.26
CA TYR A 70 -31.41 -6.13 1.12
C TYR A 70 -30.27 -7.00 1.64
N VAL A 71 -29.06 -6.47 1.65
CA VAL A 71 -27.85 -7.14 2.15
C VAL A 71 -27.13 -6.20 3.09
N ARG A 72 -26.79 -6.70 4.27
CA ARG A 72 -26.06 -6.00 5.32
C ARG A 72 -24.88 -6.82 5.78
N LEU A 73 -23.69 -6.24 5.71
CA LEU A 73 -22.44 -6.80 6.24
C LEU A 73 -22.05 -6.04 7.49
N PHE A 74 -21.69 -6.75 8.55
CA PHE A 74 -21.29 -6.13 9.81
C PHE A 74 -20.36 -7.02 10.63
N ALA A 75 -19.51 -6.40 11.44
CA ALA A 75 -18.70 -7.13 12.40
C ALA A 75 -19.48 -7.40 13.69
N ASN A 76 -19.43 -8.64 14.17
CA ASN A 76 -20.08 -9.08 15.41
C ASN A 76 -19.06 -9.71 16.37
N PRO A 77 -18.16 -8.91 16.97
CA PRO A 77 -17.14 -9.45 17.85
C PRO A 77 -17.74 -9.93 19.17
N ALA A 78 -17.26 -11.06 19.69
CA ALA A 78 -17.70 -11.61 20.98
C ALA A 78 -17.51 -10.66 22.18
N VAL A 79 -16.59 -9.68 22.06
CA VAL A 79 -16.38 -8.60 23.01
C VAL A 79 -16.56 -7.25 22.31
N PRO A 80 -17.30 -6.28 22.90
CA PRO A 80 -17.48 -4.98 22.29
C PRO A 80 -16.13 -4.31 21.98
N ARG A 81 -15.90 -3.98 20.71
CA ARG A 81 -14.81 -3.11 20.26
C ARG A 81 -15.38 -1.77 19.83
N ALA A 82 -14.62 -0.71 20.11
CA ALA A 82 -15.04 0.67 19.87
C ALA A 82 -15.32 1.00 18.39
N ASP A 83 -14.90 0.14 17.46
CA ASP A 83 -14.88 0.41 16.03
C ASP A 83 -15.59 -0.65 15.17
N ALA A 84 -16.34 -1.59 15.75
CA ALA A 84 -16.99 -2.67 14.99
C ALA A 84 -17.95 -2.14 13.89
N SER A 85 -18.56 -0.97 14.11
CA SER A 85 -19.45 -0.32 13.14
C SER A 85 -18.72 0.26 11.92
N ARG A 86 -17.38 0.38 11.93
CA ARG A 86 -16.63 0.93 10.79
C ARG A 86 -16.76 0.03 9.55
N LEU A 87 -16.98 -1.26 9.75
CA LEU A 87 -17.07 -2.26 8.68
C LEU A 87 -18.52 -2.48 8.21
N LEU A 88 -19.48 -1.73 8.75
CA LEU A 88 -20.88 -1.85 8.37
C LEU A 88 -21.09 -1.31 6.95
N MET A 89 -21.63 -2.14 6.07
CA MET A 89 -22.07 -1.74 4.73
C MET A 89 -23.42 -2.38 4.39
N GLU A 90 -24.20 -1.65 3.59
CA GLU A 90 -25.57 -2.04 3.23
C GLU A 90 -25.82 -1.71 1.77
N ALA A 91 -26.43 -2.64 1.04
CA ALA A 91 -26.78 -2.47 -0.36
C ALA A 91 -27.99 -3.33 -0.73
N MET A 92 -28.62 -3.01 -1.87
CA MET A 92 -29.61 -3.86 -2.50
C MET A 92 -28.94 -4.68 -3.61
N THR A 93 -29.39 -5.91 -3.81
CA THR A 93 -28.94 -6.71 -4.95
C THR A 93 -29.48 -6.17 -6.27
N ASP A 94 -28.67 -6.31 -7.32
CA ASP A 94 -29.04 -6.01 -8.70
C ASP A 94 -29.90 -7.12 -9.35
N ALA A 95 -30.18 -6.97 -10.66
CA ALA A 95 -30.96 -7.95 -11.43
C ALA A 95 -30.30 -9.34 -11.55
N ALA A 96 -28.99 -9.44 -11.31
CA ALA A 96 -28.25 -10.70 -11.25
C ALA A 96 -28.21 -11.29 -9.82
N GLY A 97 -28.84 -10.62 -8.84
CA GLY A 97 -28.86 -11.03 -7.45
C GLY A 97 -27.58 -10.67 -6.70
N ASN A 98 -26.76 -9.77 -7.22
CA ASN A 98 -25.46 -9.42 -6.63
C ASN A 98 -25.50 -8.09 -5.89
N ALA A 99 -24.86 -8.03 -4.72
CA ALA A 99 -24.53 -6.81 -4.00
C ALA A 99 -23.00 -6.73 -3.82
N GLU A 100 -22.39 -5.64 -4.27
CA GLU A 100 -20.95 -5.42 -4.23
C GLU A 100 -20.57 -4.36 -3.18
N PHE A 101 -19.50 -4.63 -2.44
CA PHE A 101 -19.02 -3.81 -1.33
C PHE A 101 -17.51 -3.60 -1.44
N ASP A 102 -17.07 -2.33 -1.43
CA ASP A 102 -15.65 -1.98 -1.50
C ASP A 102 -15.08 -1.72 -0.09
N TYR A 103 -14.20 -2.62 0.34
CA TYR A 103 -13.52 -2.55 1.64
C TYR A 103 -12.07 -2.05 1.54
N SER A 104 -11.60 -1.66 0.35
CA SER A 104 -10.20 -1.29 0.11
C SER A 104 -9.72 -0.17 1.06
N GLY A 105 -10.60 0.78 1.39
CA GLY A 105 -10.28 1.90 2.28
C GLY A 105 -10.21 1.56 3.78
N PHE A 106 -10.45 0.31 4.18
CA PHE A 106 -10.53 -0.10 5.58
C PHE A 106 -9.34 -0.94 6.04
N TYR A 107 -8.46 -1.34 5.12
CA TYR A 107 -7.25 -2.12 5.35
C TYR A 107 -6.00 -1.21 5.37
N GLU A 108 -4.99 -1.59 6.14
CA GLU A 108 -3.67 -0.95 6.13
C GLU A 108 -2.61 -1.96 5.70
N GLN A 109 -1.76 -1.58 4.74
CA GLN A 109 -0.72 -2.45 4.17
C GLN A 109 0.19 -3.04 5.25
N GLY A 110 0.31 -4.38 5.24
CA GLY A 110 1.15 -5.13 6.18
C GLY A 110 0.42 -5.67 7.40
N GLN A 111 -0.90 -5.47 7.50
CA GLN A 111 -1.75 -6.21 8.42
C GLN A 111 -1.93 -7.65 7.94
N ALA A 112 -1.95 -8.64 8.84
CA ALA A 112 -2.21 -10.04 8.48
C ALA A 112 -3.70 -10.36 8.58
N GLY A 113 -4.40 -10.31 7.45
CA GLY A 113 -5.85 -10.57 7.35
C GLY A 113 -6.70 -9.35 7.70
N PHE A 114 -7.89 -9.27 7.08
CA PHE A 114 -8.73 -8.09 7.16
C PHE A 114 -9.91 -8.23 8.15
N ALA A 115 -10.93 -9.05 7.86
CA ALA A 115 -12.11 -9.15 8.71
C ALA A 115 -12.89 -10.47 8.55
N VAL A 116 -13.67 -10.82 9.57
CA VAL A 116 -14.76 -11.80 9.50
C VAL A 116 -16.06 -11.04 9.74
N LEU A 117 -16.98 -11.11 8.79
CA LEU A 117 -18.22 -10.35 8.78
C LEU A 117 -19.42 -11.29 8.79
N ASP A 118 -20.44 -10.94 9.57
CA ASP A 118 -21.76 -11.53 9.48
C ASP A 118 -22.51 -10.87 8.31
N ILE A 119 -23.29 -11.68 7.60
CA ILE A 119 -24.15 -11.25 6.51
C ILE A 119 -25.59 -11.49 6.94
N LEU A 120 -26.42 -10.46 6.81
CA LEU A 120 -27.86 -10.56 6.97
C LEU A 120 -28.52 -10.09 5.68
N THR A 121 -29.37 -10.94 5.10
CA THR A 121 -30.17 -10.58 3.93
C THR A 121 -31.64 -10.88 4.14
N PHE A 122 -32.49 -10.03 3.61
CA PHE A 122 -33.93 -10.25 3.59
C PHE A 122 -34.57 -9.70 2.33
N ARG A 123 -35.66 -10.34 1.92
CA ARG A 123 -36.54 -9.92 0.84
C ARG A 123 -37.95 -10.39 1.16
N ASP A 124 -38.91 -9.46 1.21
CA ASP A 124 -40.29 -9.74 1.61
C ASP A 124 -40.36 -10.49 2.97
N SER A 125 -40.91 -11.71 2.99
CA SER A 125 -41.01 -12.59 4.16
C SER A 125 -39.94 -13.69 4.18
N THR A 126 -38.83 -13.47 3.47
CA THR A 126 -37.71 -14.41 3.40
C THR A 126 -36.42 -13.77 3.89
N TYR A 127 -35.54 -14.60 4.46
CA TYR A 127 -34.26 -14.17 5.02
C TYR A 127 -33.18 -15.21 4.78
N ALA A 128 -31.92 -14.78 4.88
CA ALA A 128 -30.79 -15.67 5.04
C ALA A 128 -29.70 -14.98 5.86
N GLU A 129 -28.89 -15.80 6.53
CA GLU A 129 -27.73 -15.38 7.29
C GLU A 129 -26.49 -16.12 6.77
N GLY A 130 -25.34 -15.48 6.86
CA GLY A 130 -24.07 -16.05 6.45
C GLY A 130 -22.91 -15.41 7.19
N ILE A 131 -21.71 -15.96 6.98
CA ILE A 131 -20.46 -15.41 7.51
C ILE A 131 -19.46 -15.44 6.36
N ILE A 132 -18.76 -14.33 6.14
CA ILE A 132 -17.69 -14.25 5.14
C ILE A 132 -16.39 -13.83 5.81
N LYS A 133 -15.30 -14.55 5.48
CA LYS A 133 -13.94 -14.13 5.80
C LYS A 133 -13.40 -13.34 4.61
N VAL A 134 -13.12 -12.07 4.83
CA VAL A 134 -12.61 -11.16 3.79
C VAL A 134 -11.09 -11.19 3.81
N LEU A 135 -10.51 -11.55 2.68
CA LEU A 135 -9.08 -11.45 2.38
C LEU A 135 -8.80 -10.12 1.68
N GLU A 136 -7.74 -9.45 2.12
CA GLU A 136 -7.24 -8.21 1.52
C GLU A 136 -6.74 -8.43 0.09
N GLU A 137 -6.84 -7.39 -0.75
CA GLU A 137 -6.34 -7.41 -2.13
C GLU A 137 -6.98 -8.51 -3.01
N GLU A 138 -8.18 -8.98 -2.62
CA GLU A 138 -8.92 -10.05 -3.28
C GLU A 138 -10.41 -9.71 -3.46
N THR A 139 -11.02 -10.34 -4.47
CA THR A 139 -12.48 -10.42 -4.60
C THR A 139 -12.99 -11.61 -3.80
N ASN A 140 -13.80 -11.33 -2.79
CA ASN A 140 -14.37 -12.31 -1.88
C ASN A 140 -15.85 -12.54 -2.22
N GLU A 141 -16.26 -13.78 -2.39
CA GLU A 141 -17.61 -14.12 -2.85
C GLU A 141 -18.32 -15.03 -1.86
N GLU A 142 -19.61 -14.79 -1.62
CA GLU A 142 -20.48 -15.67 -0.83
C GLU A 142 -21.87 -15.74 -1.46
N THR A 143 -22.49 -16.93 -1.46
CA THR A 143 -23.85 -17.13 -2.00
C THR A 143 -24.82 -17.54 -0.90
N LEU A 144 -25.90 -16.78 -0.73
CA LEU A 144 -26.96 -17.05 0.24
C LEU A 144 -28.26 -17.46 -0.46
N ILE A 145 -28.94 -18.45 0.12
CA ILE A 145 -30.26 -18.93 -0.33
C ILE A 145 -31.31 -18.47 0.68
N LEU A 146 -32.26 -17.66 0.22
CA LEU A 146 -33.36 -17.14 1.02
C LEU A 146 -34.29 -18.28 1.48
N LYS A 147 -34.71 -18.21 2.73
CA LYS A 147 -35.66 -19.12 3.38
C LYS A 147 -36.83 -18.34 3.99
N PRO A 148 -38.01 -18.94 4.13
CA PRO A 148 -39.12 -18.31 4.86
C PRO A 148 -38.74 -18.00 6.31
N MET A 149 -39.21 -16.87 6.84
CA MET A 149 -38.95 -16.46 8.24
C MET A 149 -39.70 -17.31 9.30
N ASP A 150 -40.60 -18.20 8.90
CA ASP A 150 -41.53 -18.91 9.79
C ASP A 150 -41.10 -20.35 10.16
N GLU A 151 -39.82 -20.71 10.05
CA GLU A 151 -39.33 -22.08 10.31
C GLU A 151 -38.64 -22.26 11.68
#